data_AF-A0A9E1PEJ0-F1
#
_entry.id   AF-A0A9E1PEJ0-F1
#
_cell.length_a   1.000
_cell.length_b   1.000
_cell.length_c   1.000
_cell.angle_alpha   90.00
_cell.angle_beta   90.00
_cell.angle_gamma   90.00
#
_symmetry.space_group_name_H-M   'P 1'
#
loop_
_entity.id
_entity.type
_entity.pdbx_description
1 polymer ?
#
loop_
_entity_poly.entity_id
_entity_poly.type
_entity_poly.pdbx_seq_one_letter_code
_entity_poly.pdbx_strand_id
1 'polypeptide(L)'
;MKRIVYLLLLINLGLSQGKKYEGPNDPAGDIAAEREGYMTGNRIYLYFRNNTELSDWPKVNVSRWPNNLDGVKMVDGIGLLVGAKVYIKDDPTTQIDSTVVSDPLEIGDGEGLHHLYFLQTSYREEMDVNPAGTFEYGFYPSFGYFNETNEYPAMSNRPSSWPPNGWPSIGSSTKWPGEWDGRFGRGIIYADLETYFVANDAQDQEYLELPDRVRYYPRGNKKIGKIRDNVTIGKDNPWGGLGLRVEARGFQWNNPQARDAIFWEYNIANISNYDLTEVAFGYWVDNAIGNDGNDELAYFNVDLDMSYSWDINGIGSGGLPTGTMGFAYLESPGMAYDDKDNDNDGIINEKRDNVATTKVGPTDGIYDINKFLSFYKLEQSDLVEHWDADEDQDWQDGEDLNNDGVYQITEFFGDD
;
A
#
# COMPACT_ATOMS: atom_id res chain seq x y z
N MET A 1 12.57 57.67 17.70
CA MET A 1 12.55 56.93 16.42
C MET A 1 12.68 55.45 16.73
N LYS A 2 11.55 54.73 16.75
CA LYS A 2 11.50 53.29 16.96
C LYS A 2 11.98 52.60 15.69
N ARG A 3 13.08 51.84 15.76
CA ARG A 3 13.49 50.92 14.69
C ARG A 3 12.75 49.61 14.92
N ILE A 4 11.76 49.35 14.08
CA ILE A 4 11.09 48.06 13.96
C ILE A 4 12.08 47.15 13.22
N VAL A 5 12.58 46.13 13.91
CA VAL A 5 13.33 45.03 13.30
C VAL A 5 12.27 44.02 12.86
N TYR A 6 12.06 43.89 11.55
CA TYR A 6 11.30 42.79 10.99
C TYR A 6 12.14 41.52 11.14
N LEU A 7 11.74 40.67 12.08
CA LEU A 7 12.19 39.30 12.17
C LEU A 7 11.46 38.53 11.05
N LEU A 8 12.15 38.28 9.94
CA LEU A 8 11.72 37.31 8.94
C LEU A 8 11.78 35.93 9.59
N LEU A 9 10.65 35.45 10.11
CA LEU A 9 10.43 34.01 10.29
C LEU A 9 10.42 33.41 8.88
N LEU A 10 11.54 32.81 8.49
CA LEU A 10 11.55 31.78 7.45
C LEU A 10 10.77 30.60 8.04
N ILE A 11 9.47 30.56 7.76
CA ILE A 11 8.70 29.33 7.85
C ILE A 11 9.35 28.38 6.83
N ASN A 12 9.97 27.31 7.32
CA ASN A 12 10.35 26.18 6.48
C ASN A 12 9.05 25.63 5.89
N LEU A 13 8.67 26.10 4.70
CA LEU A 13 7.72 25.43 3.82
C LEU A 13 8.43 24.23 3.16
N GLY A 14 9.02 23.36 3.97
CA GLY A 14 9.41 22.02 3.58
C GLY A 14 8.18 21.13 3.77
N LEU A 15 7.17 21.34 2.94
CA LEU A 15 5.92 20.58 2.95
C LEU A 15 6.16 19.27 2.20
N SER A 16 6.54 18.22 2.92
CA SER A 16 6.41 16.85 2.45
C SER A 16 6.06 15.98 3.64
N GLN A 17 4.91 15.31 3.56
CA GLN A 17 4.55 14.20 4.40
C GLN A 17 5.43 13.02 3.96
N GLY A 18 6.01 12.32 4.93
CA GLY A 18 6.78 11.11 4.65
C GLY A 18 8.20 11.14 5.18
N LYS A 19 8.68 9.94 5.50
CA LYS A 19 10.05 9.70 5.93
C LYS A 19 10.85 9.22 4.73
N LYS A 20 12.13 9.59 4.68
CA LYS A 20 13.02 9.02 3.67
C LYS A 20 13.01 7.51 3.79
N TYR A 21 12.91 6.82 2.65
CA TYR A 21 12.97 5.37 2.65
C TYR A 21 14.35 4.88 3.15
N GLU A 22 14.34 4.10 4.23
CA GLU A 22 15.52 3.50 4.87
C GLU A 22 15.48 1.96 4.87
N GLY A 23 14.63 1.36 4.04
CA GLY A 23 14.44 -0.09 3.98
C GLY A 23 15.48 -0.85 3.15
N PRO A 24 15.15 -2.09 2.75
CA PRO A 24 16.00 -2.92 1.90
C PRO A 24 16.33 -2.36 0.52
N ASN A 25 17.54 -2.65 0.03
CA ASN A 25 17.94 -2.43 -1.35
C ASN A 25 17.51 -3.62 -2.21
N ASP A 26 16.23 -3.68 -2.52
CA ASP A 26 15.65 -4.79 -3.29
C ASP A 26 16.17 -4.84 -4.74
N PRO A 27 16.41 -6.04 -5.30
CA PRO A 27 16.60 -6.18 -6.73
C PRO A 27 15.33 -5.81 -7.48
N ALA A 28 15.49 -5.49 -8.78
CA ALA A 28 14.36 -5.33 -9.68
C ALA A 28 13.45 -6.56 -9.61
N GLY A 29 12.14 -6.33 -9.59
CA GLY A 29 11.14 -7.37 -9.65
C GLY A 29 11.29 -8.18 -10.92
N ASP A 30 10.93 -9.46 -10.86
CA ASP A 30 11.14 -10.39 -11.96
C ASP A 30 9.99 -11.39 -12.06
N ILE A 31 9.56 -11.70 -13.28
CA ILE A 31 8.50 -12.71 -13.52
C ILE A 31 8.87 -14.09 -12.94
N ALA A 32 10.16 -14.44 -12.88
CA ALA A 32 10.61 -15.71 -12.29
C ALA A 32 10.45 -15.76 -10.76
N ALA A 33 10.23 -14.62 -10.10
CA ALA A 33 9.90 -14.54 -8.68
C ALA A 33 8.40 -14.68 -8.39
N GLU A 34 7.55 -14.75 -9.42
CA GLU A 34 6.11 -14.89 -9.25
C GLU A 34 5.74 -16.23 -8.62
N ARG A 35 4.88 -16.17 -7.62
CA ARG A 35 4.35 -17.32 -6.88
C ARG A 35 2.88 -17.12 -6.61
N GLU A 36 2.14 -18.22 -6.66
CA GLU A 36 0.72 -18.26 -6.40
C GLU A 36 0.45 -18.68 -4.95
N GLY A 37 -0.46 -17.97 -4.28
CA GLY A 37 -0.84 -18.21 -2.89
C GLY A 37 -2.35 -18.31 -2.71
N TYR A 38 -2.75 -18.85 -1.56
CA TYR A 38 -4.15 -18.94 -1.16
C TYR A 38 -4.30 -18.54 0.31
N MET A 39 -5.21 -17.59 0.55
CA MET A 39 -5.68 -17.18 1.85
C MET A 39 -6.88 -18.06 2.22
N THR A 40 -6.66 -19.00 3.15
CA THR A 40 -7.65 -20.01 3.58
C THR A 40 -7.77 -20.11 5.11
N GLY A 41 -7.32 -19.09 5.84
CA GLY A 41 -7.31 -19.04 7.30
C GLY A 41 -8.68 -18.85 7.93
N ASN A 42 -9.69 -18.38 7.18
CA ASN A 42 -11.04 -18.16 7.70
C ASN A 42 -12.14 -18.46 6.66
N ARG A 43 -13.34 -17.85 6.80
CA ARG A 43 -14.48 -18.09 5.90
C ARG A 43 -14.33 -17.42 4.53
N ILE A 44 -13.32 -16.60 4.31
CA ILE A 44 -12.98 -16.10 2.98
C ILE A 44 -11.92 -17.02 2.38
N TYR A 45 -12.18 -17.50 1.18
CA TYR A 45 -11.18 -18.13 0.34
C TYR A 45 -10.76 -17.12 -0.72
N LEU A 46 -9.46 -16.83 -0.82
CA LEU A 46 -8.92 -15.90 -1.81
C LEU A 46 -7.58 -16.40 -2.35
N TYR A 47 -7.50 -16.58 -3.66
CA TYR A 47 -6.27 -16.73 -4.41
C TYR A 47 -5.56 -15.39 -4.54
N PHE A 48 -4.23 -15.38 -4.60
CA PHE A 48 -3.47 -14.19 -4.94
C PHE A 48 -2.16 -14.57 -5.63
N ARG A 49 -1.55 -13.58 -6.29
CA ARG A 49 -0.17 -13.63 -6.76
C ARG A 49 0.65 -12.62 -5.97
N ASN A 50 1.91 -12.92 -5.72
CA ASN A 50 2.83 -12.01 -5.02
C ASN A 50 3.29 -10.80 -5.86
N ASN A 51 2.54 -10.47 -6.92
CA ASN A 51 2.69 -9.28 -7.75
C ASN A 51 1.66 -8.18 -7.38
N THR A 52 0.91 -8.36 -6.28
CA THR A 52 -0.19 -7.51 -5.76
C THR A 52 -1.59 -7.77 -6.34
N GLU A 53 -1.73 -8.69 -7.29
CA GLU A 53 -3.04 -9.11 -7.79
C GLU A 53 -3.72 -10.11 -6.85
N LEU A 54 -5.00 -9.84 -6.53
CA LEU A 54 -5.85 -10.74 -5.75
C LEU A 54 -6.98 -11.28 -6.62
N SER A 55 -7.33 -12.54 -6.44
CA SER A 55 -8.18 -13.31 -7.37
C SER A 55 -7.56 -13.37 -8.78
N ASP A 56 -8.19 -14.11 -9.71
CA ASP A 56 -7.65 -14.33 -11.07
C ASP A 56 -8.70 -15.01 -11.96
N TRP A 57 -9.65 -14.25 -12.50
CA TRP A 57 -10.46 -14.75 -13.61
C TRP A 57 -9.56 -15.00 -14.84
N PRO A 58 -9.74 -16.08 -15.63
CA PRO A 58 -10.86 -17.01 -15.67
C PRO A 58 -10.70 -18.26 -14.81
N LYS A 59 -9.74 -18.32 -13.86
CA LYS A 59 -9.63 -19.49 -12.98
C LYS A 59 -10.92 -19.67 -12.18
N VAL A 60 -11.42 -20.91 -12.16
CA VAL A 60 -12.80 -21.22 -11.73
C VAL A 60 -12.99 -21.29 -10.21
N ASN A 61 -11.93 -21.09 -9.41
CA ASN A 61 -11.95 -21.17 -7.94
C ASN A 61 -10.85 -20.27 -7.34
N VAL A 62 -11.07 -18.96 -7.41
CA VAL A 62 -10.10 -17.93 -6.96
C VAL A 62 -10.63 -17.03 -5.86
N SER A 63 -11.94 -16.93 -5.72
CA SER A 63 -12.58 -16.27 -4.58
C SER A 63 -13.82 -17.06 -4.20
N ARG A 64 -14.11 -17.15 -2.90
CA ARG A 64 -15.34 -17.78 -2.42
C ARG A 64 -15.68 -17.34 -1.02
N TRP A 65 -16.95 -17.07 -0.78
CA TRP A 65 -17.50 -16.93 0.56
C TRP A 65 -18.90 -17.59 0.69
N PRO A 66 -19.19 -18.28 1.81
CA PRO A 66 -18.21 -18.78 2.78
C PRO A 66 -17.27 -19.84 2.19
N ASN A 67 -16.11 -20.07 2.81
CA ASN A 67 -15.12 -21.05 2.37
C ASN A 67 -15.55 -22.49 2.71
N ASN A 68 -16.66 -22.95 2.13
CA ASN A 68 -17.21 -24.30 2.26
C ASN A 68 -18.06 -24.64 1.02
N LEU A 69 -18.86 -25.71 1.11
CA LEU A 69 -19.71 -26.17 0.00
C LEU A 69 -20.92 -25.27 -0.27
N ASP A 70 -21.27 -24.39 0.66
CA ASP A 70 -22.38 -23.44 0.54
C ASP A 70 -21.92 -22.08 -0.03
N GLY A 71 -20.62 -21.92 -0.29
CA GLY A 71 -20.05 -20.68 -0.79
C GLY A 71 -20.09 -20.50 -2.29
N VAL A 72 -20.22 -19.25 -2.68
CA VAL A 72 -20.20 -18.79 -4.07
C VAL A 72 -19.05 -17.81 -4.30
N LYS A 73 -18.74 -17.55 -5.58
CA LYS A 73 -17.70 -16.59 -5.98
C LYS A 73 -18.03 -15.19 -5.48
N MET A 74 -17.01 -14.40 -5.19
CA MET A 74 -17.17 -13.02 -4.69
C MET A 74 -16.57 -11.98 -5.64
N VAL A 75 -15.39 -12.25 -6.20
CA VAL A 75 -14.60 -11.28 -6.96
C VAL A 75 -13.75 -11.97 -8.03
N ASP A 76 -13.64 -11.35 -9.19
CA ASP A 76 -12.86 -11.83 -10.34
C ASP A 76 -11.41 -11.36 -10.29
N GLY A 77 -11.18 -10.15 -9.82
CA GLY A 77 -9.85 -9.57 -9.64
C GLY A 77 -9.87 -8.35 -8.74
N ILE A 78 -8.77 -8.14 -8.04
CA ILE A 78 -8.44 -6.89 -7.36
C ILE A 78 -7.01 -6.54 -7.72
N GLY A 79 -6.81 -5.37 -8.34
CA GLY A 79 -5.48 -4.82 -8.63
C GLY A 79 -5.19 -3.63 -7.72
N LEU A 80 -4.01 -3.61 -7.09
CA LEU A 80 -3.50 -2.40 -6.44
C LEU A 80 -3.17 -1.36 -7.51
N LEU A 81 -3.69 -0.15 -7.36
CA LEU A 81 -3.40 0.99 -8.22
C LEU A 81 -2.55 2.00 -7.48
N VAL A 82 -1.42 2.41 -8.07
CA VAL A 82 -0.63 3.55 -7.60
C VAL A 82 -0.39 4.49 -8.77
N GLY A 83 -1.08 5.61 -8.77
CA GLY A 83 -0.96 6.65 -9.78
C GLY A 83 -0.09 7.79 -9.30
N ALA A 84 0.69 8.37 -10.21
CA ALA A 84 1.36 9.64 -9.94
C ALA A 84 1.56 10.45 -11.21
N LYS A 85 1.65 11.77 -11.05
CA LYS A 85 2.09 12.66 -12.11
C LYS A 85 3.56 13.01 -11.91
N VAL A 86 4.33 12.94 -12.99
CA VAL A 86 5.74 13.34 -13.04
C VAL A 86 5.92 14.51 -14.00
N TYR A 87 6.72 15.49 -13.56
CA TYR A 87 7.03 16.69 -14.32
C TYR A 87 8.44 16.61 -14.91
N ILE A 88 8.57 16.81 -16.22
CA ILE A 88 9.86 16.83 -16.92
C ILE A 88 10.05 18.21 -17.55
N LYS A 89 11.21 18.82 -17.37
CA LYS A 89 11.54 20.12 -17.97
C LYS A 89 11.53 20.03 -19.50
N ASP A 90 10.78 20.90 -20.17
CA ASP A 90 10.86 21.10 -21.62
C ASP A 90 12.08 21.93 -21.97
N ASP A 91 13.15 21.27 -22.46
CA ASP A 91 14.36 21.92 -22.91
C ASP A 91 14.53 21.77 -24.44
N PRO A 92 14.14 22.78 -25.24
CA PRO A 92 14.22 22.72 -26.70
C PRO A 92 15.65 22.63 -27.23
N THR A 93 16.67 22.74 -26.38
CA THR A 93 18.09 22.56 -26.75
C THR A 93 18.56 21.12 -26.65
N THR A 94 17.80 20.24 -26.01
CA THR A 94 18.13 18.82 -25.86
C THR A 94 17.39 17.96 -26.90
N GLN A 95 17.97 16.80 -27.23
CA GLN A 95 17.28 15.81 -28.06
C GLN A 95 16.25 14.99 -27.26
N ILE A 96 16.51 14.82 -25.96
CA ILE A 96 15.68 14.08 -25.01
C ILE A 96 15.57 14.91 -23.73
N ASP A 97 14.35 15.28 -23.39
CA ASP A 97 14.01 15.88 -22.11
C ASP A 97 13.91 14.78 -21.06
N SER A 98 14.71 14.87 -20.00
CA SER A 98 14.70 13.91 -18.89
C SER A 98 14.98 14.51 -17.53
N THR A 99 15.08 15.84 -17.46
CA THR A 99 15.29 16.57 -16.22
C THR A 99 13.99 16.61 -15.44
N VAL A 100 13.91 15.83 -14.36
CA VAL A 100 12.74 15.79 -13.47
C VAL A 100 12.66 17.07 -12.66
N VAL A 101 11.45 17.62 -12.55
CA VAL A 101 11.12 18.76 -11.70
C VAL A 101 10.24 18.25 -10.57
N SER A 102 10.73 18.34 -9.32
CA SER A 102 9.99 17.90 -8.12
C SER A 102 9.82 19.03 -7.09
N ASP A 103 10.31 20.24 -7.39
CA ASP A 103 10.10 21.41 -6.53
C ASP A 103 8.65 21.93 -6.73
N PRO A 104 7.81 21.95 -5.69
CA PRO A 104 6.42 22.41 -5.79
C PRO A 104 6.28 23.84 -6.30
N LEU A 105 7.26 24.72 -6.08
CA LEU A 105 7.24 26.10 -6.59
C LEU A 105 7.45 26.12 -8.10
N GLU A 106 8.41 25.35 -8.61
CA GLU A 106 8.65 25.25 -10.05
C GLU A 106 7.48 24.56 -10.78
N ILE A 107 6.89 23.55 -10.15
CA ILE A 107 5.66 22.91 -10.65
C ILE A 107 4.50 23.90 -10.70
N GLY A 108 4.32 24.70 -9.64
CA GLY A 108 3.24 25.69 -9.54
C GLY A 108 3.32 26.82 -10.55
N ASP A 109 4.54 27.21 -10.98
CA ASP A 109 4.75 28.18 -12.05
C ASP A 109 4.31 27.64 -13.42
N GLY A 110 4.38 26.32 -13.63
CA GLY A 110 3.77 25.60 -14.76
C GLY A 110 4.36 25.87 -16.16
N GLU A 111 5.34 26.77 -16.30
CA GLU A 111 5.93 27.11 -17.60
C GLU A 111 7.03 26.11 -18.03
N GLY A 112 6.84 25.53 -19.22
CA GLY A 112 7.85 24.68 -19.87
C GLY A 112 8.04 23.33 -19.19
N LEU A 113 6.94 22.67 -18.80
CA LEU A 113 6.94 21.32 -18.24
C LEU A 113 6.13 20.36 -19.12
N HIS A 114 6.66 19.17 -19.34
CA HIS A 114 5.92 18.01 -19.81
C HIS A 114 5.31 17.28 -18.62
N HIS A 115 4.15 16.65 -18.83
CA HIS A 115 3.45 15.86 -17.83
C HIS A 115 3.39 14.41 -18.26
N LEU A 116 3.91 13.52 -17.41
CA LEU A 116 3.79 12.08 -17.56
C LEU A 116 2.82 11.55 -16.51
N TYR A 117 1.93 10.66 -16.92
CA TYR A 117 0.89 10.09 -16.06
C TYR A 117 1.12 8.60 -15.93
N PHE A 118 1.43 8.17 -14.73
CA PHE A 118 1.64 6.76 -14.43
C PHE A 118 0.41 6.21 -13.70
N LEU A 119 0.09 4.96 -14.00
CA LEU A 119 -0.79 4.12 -13.20
C LEU A 119 -0.12 2.75 -13.04
N GLN A 120 0.62 2.59 -11.96
CA GLN A 120 1.28 1.33 -11.65
C GLN A 120 0.29 0.33 -11.06
N THR A 121 0.30 -0.87 -11.61
CA THR A 121 -0.54 -1.98 -11.17
C THR A 121 0.11 -3.30 -11.62
N SER A 122 -0.46 -4.41 -11.17
CA SER A 122 -0.32 -5.71 -11.82
C SER A 122 -1.72 -6.31 -11.85
N TYR A 123 -2.26 -6.50 -13.04
CA TYR A 123 -3.60 -7.03 -13.23
C TYR A 123 -3.62 -7.88 -14.48
N ARG A 124 -4.44 -8.93 -14.50
CA ARG A 124 -4.51 -9.87 -15.63
C ARG A 124 -4.97 -9.30 -16.99
N GLU A 125 -5.45 -8.05 -17.04
CA GLU A 125 -6.12 -7.45 -18.19
C GLU A 125 -5.59 -6.05 -18.47
N GLU A 126 -5.57 -5.67 -19.74
CA GLU A 126 -5.26 -4.30 -20.23
C GLU A 126 -3.93 -3.72 -19.73
N MET A 127 -2.97 -4.58 -19.40
CA MET A 127 -1.59 -4.18 -19.07
C MET A 127 -0.82 -3.81 -20.34
N ASP A 128 -0.05 -2.73 -20.27
CA ASP A 128 0.93 -2.43 -21.32
C ASP A 128 2.01 -3.51 -21.35
N VAL A 129 2.50 -3.80 -22.56
CA VAL A 129 3.51 -4.83 -22.78
C VAL A 129 4.73 -4.23 -23.45
N ASN A 130 5.88 -4.86 -23.23
CA ASN A 130 7.08 -4.46 -23.92
C ASN A 130 6.95 -4.61 -25.44
N PRO A 131 7.78 -3.93 -26.27
CA PRO A 131 7.65 -3.96 -27.74
C PRO A 131 7.71 -5.37 -28.36
N ALA A 132 8.31 -6.33 -27.65
CA ALA A 132 8.37 -7.73 -28.07
C ALA A 132 7.14 -8.56 -27.65
N GLY A 133 6.26 -8.03 -26.80
CA GLY A 133 5.07 -8.72 -26.26
C GLY A 133 5.41 -9.88 -25.33
N THR A 134 6.56 -9.84 -24.67
CA THR A 134 7.11 -10.93 -23.85
C THR A 134 6.83 -10.79 -22.36
N PHE A 135 6.64 -9.57 -21.87
CA PHE A 135 6.26 -9.29 -20.48
C PHE A 135 5.52 -7.96 -20.38
N GLU A 136 4.75 -7.80 -19.32
CA GLU A 136 3.92 -6.64 -19.03
C GLU A 136 4.71 -5.58 -18.26
N TYR A 137 4.30 -4.32 -18.38
CA TYR A 137 4.82 -3.21 -17.60
C TYR A 137 3.96 -3.04 -16.36
N GLY A 138 4.50 -3.44 -15.20
CA GLY A 138 3.78 -3.40 -13.94
C GLY A 138 4.61 -3.89 -12.76
N PHE A 139 3.93 -4.18 -11.66
CA PHE A 139 4.58 -4.69 -10.45
C PHE A 139 5.01 -6.15 -10.63
N TYR A 140 6.29 -6.42 -10.36
CA TYR A 140 6.81 -7.77 -10.23
C TYR A 140 7.39 -8.03 -8.84
N PRO A 141 7.27 -9.25 -8.32
CA PRO A 141 7.84 -9.63 -7.03
C PRO A 141 9.36 -9.55 -7.04
N SER A 142 9.92 -9.12 -5.91
CA SER A 142 11.35 -9.11 -5.69
C SER A 142 11.82 -10.42 -5.07
N PHE A 143 13.00 -10.90 -5.51
CA PHE A 143 13.66 -12.03 -4.90
C PHE A 143 14.12 -11.72 -3.46
N GLY A 144 14.20 -12.74 -2.62
CA GLY A 144 14.68 -12.63 -1.24
C GLY A 144 13.58 -12.65 -0.17
N TYR A 145 12.30 -12.54 -0.56
CA TYR A 145 11.15 -12.56 0.36
C TYR A 145 10.44 -13.91 0.44
N PHE A 146 11.00 -14.95 -0.18
CA PHE A 146 10.46 -16.31 -0.16
C PHE A 146 11.60 -17.31 -0.40
N ASN A 147 11.35 -18.59 -0.15
CA ASN A 147 12.26 -19.65 -0.54
C ASN A 147 12.19 -19.87 -2.06
N GLU A 148 13.23 -19.46 -2.78
CA GLU A 148 13.29 -19.55 -4.24
C GLU A 148 13.14 -20.98 -4.78
N THR A 149 13.42 -22.01 -3.98
CA THR A 149 13.25 -23.43 -4.35
C THR A 149 11.84 -23.96 -4.11
N ASN A 150 10.92 -23.11 -3.66
CA ASN A 150 9.53 -23.46 -3.34
C ASN A 150 8.58 -22.81 -4.35
N GLU A 151 7.38 -23.40 -4.48
CA GLU A 151 6.32 -22.96 -5.39
C GLU A 151 5.33 -22.00 -4.73
N TYR A 152 5.51 -21.69 -3.44
CA TYR A 152 4.63 -20.81 -2.69
C TYR A 152 5.32 -19.49 -2.33
N PRO A 153 4.56 -18.38 -2.23
CA PRO A 153 5.03 -17.20 -1.53
C PRO A 153 5.30 -17.54 -0.05
N ALA A 154 5.90 -16.61 0.68
CA ALA A 154 6.13 -16.82 2.10
C ALA A 154 4.79 -16.78 2.87
N MET A 155 4.45 -17.88 3.54
CA MET A 155 3.22 -18.03 4.31
C MET A 155 3.58 -18.35 5.76
N SER A 156 2.90 -17.74 6.74
CA SER A 156 3.20 -17.95 8.16
C SER A 156 3.04 -19.41 8.61
N ASN A 157 2.12 -20.15 8.00
CA ASN A 157 1.90 -21.57 8.27
C ASN A 157 2.81 -22.52 7.46
N ARG A 158 3.76 -22.00 6.67
CA ARG A 158 4.69 -22.80 5.85
C ARG A 158 6.13 -22.32 6.02
N PRO A 159 6.83 -22.72 7.10
CA PRO A 159 8.23 -22.36 7.31
C PRO A 159 9.18 -22.68 6.15
N SER A 160 8.87 -23.72 5.37
CA SER A 160 9.65 -24.07 4.18
C SER A 160 9.55 -23.06 3.02
N SER A 161 8.59 -22.14 3.03
CA SER A 161 8.47 -21.08 2.01
C SER A 161 9.13 -19.76 2.40
N TRP A 162 9.71 -19.66 3.61
CA TRP A 162 10.44 -18.47 4.06
C TRP A 162 11.84 -18.40 3.45
N PRO A 163 12.42 -17.19 3.27
CA PRO A 163 13.76 -17.06 2.73
C PRO A 163 14.80 -17.72 3.67
N PRO A 164 15.58 -18.71 3.19
CA PRO A 164 16.46 -19.50 4.07
C PRO A 164 17.61 -18.69 4.68
N ASN A 165 18.01 -17.59 4.04
CA ASN A 165 19.09 -16.70 4.51
C ASN A 165 18.57 -15.54 5.38
N GLY A 166 17.30 -15.59 5.78
CA GLY A 166 16.61 -14.50 6.47
C GLY A 166 16.00 -13.48 5.51
N TRP A 167 15.22 -12.59 6.10
CA TRP A 167 14.43 -11.57 5.41
C TRP A 167 15.29 -10.35 5.08
N PRO A 168 15.11 -9.71 3.92
CA PRO A 168 15.77 -8.45 3.61
C PRO A 168 15.53 -7.41 4.70
N SER A 169 16.58 -6.67 5.06
CA SER A 169 16.55 -5.58 6.02
C SER A 169 17.33 -4.38 5.47
N ILE A 170 17.60 -3.36 6.29
CA ILE A 170 18.20 -2.09 5.90
C ILE A 170 19.40 -2.31 4.97
N GLY A 171 19.36 -1.64 3.82
CA GLY A 171 20.38 -1.78 2.79
C GLY A 171 20.44 -3.20 2.22
N SER A 172 21.59 -3.87 2.30
CA SER A 172 21.77 -5.23 1.76
C SER A 172 21.90 -6.29 2.87
N SER A 173 21.50 -5.95 4.09
CA SER A 173 21.53 -6.87 5.23
C SER A 173 20.29 -7.77 5.25
N THR A 174 20.37 -8.88 6.00
CA THR A 174 19.22 -9.74 6.29
C THR A 174 18.98 -9.86 7.80
N LYS A 175 17.74 -10.17 8.18
CA LYS A 175 17.31 -10.37 9.58
C LYS A 175 16.57 -11.71 9.74
N TRP A 176 16.58 -12.22 10.96
CA TRP A 176 15.72 -13.31 11.44
C TRP A 176 15.71 -14.58 10.57
N PRO A 177 16.87 -15.18 10.25
CA PRO A 177 16.93 -16.42 9.50
C PRO A 177 16.21 -17.56 10.22
N GLY A 178 15.27 -18.21 9.53
CA GLY A 178 14.49 -19.34 10.06
C GLY A 178 13.32 -18.96 10.97
N GLU A 179 13.01 -17.67 11.11
CA GLU A 179 11.88 -17.17 11.89
C GLU A 179 10.95 -16.33 11.00
N TRP A 180 9.67 -16.26 11.33
CA TRP A 180 8.71 -15.44 10.57
C TRP A 180 9.00 -13.95 10.75
N ASP A 181 8.97 -13.18 9.66
CA ASP A 181 8.97 -11.71 9.71
C ASP A 181 7.55 -11.24 9.97
N GLY A 182 7.10 -11.41 11.21
CA GLY A 182 5.74 -11.05 11.62
C GLY A 182 5.53 -9.55 11.67
N ARG A 183 4.33 -9.11 11.26
CA ARG A 183 3.90 -7.70 11.37
C ARG A 183 4.10 -7.11 12.78
N PHE A 184 3.99 -7.95 13.80
CA PHE A 184 4.11 -7.56 15.22
C PHE A 184 5.46 -7.94 15.85
N GLY A 185 6.46 -8.24 15.01
CA GLY A 185 7.82 -8.52 15.44
C GLY A 185 8.32 -9.93 15.11
N ARG A 186 9.57 -10.17 15.51
CA ARG A 186 10.34 -11.37 15.20
C ARG A 186 9.61 -12.63 15.68
N GLY A 187 9.27 -13.52 14.74
CA GLY A 187 8.67 -14.82 15.04
C GLY A 187 7.22 -14.76 15.53
N ILE A 188 6.60 -13.58 15.59
CA ILE A 188 5.22 -13.41 16.06
C ILE A 188 4.25 -13.71 14.93
N ILE A 189 3.32 -14.65 15.15
CA ILE A 189 2.25 -15.00 14.22
C ILE A 189 0.93 -14.84 14.98
N TYR A 190 0.29 -13.66 14.87
CA TYR A 190 -1.00 -13.40 15.51
C TYR A 190 -2.20 -13.76 14.64
N ALA A 191 -2.11 -13.57 13.32
CA ALA A 191 -3.14 -14.00 12.39
C ALA A 191 -3.14 -15.54 12.26
N ASP A 192 -4.32 -16.13 12.12
CA ASP A 192 -4.45 -17.57 11.83
C ASP A 192 -3.80 -17.93 10.48
N LEU A 193 -3.74 -16.96 9.57
CA LEU A 193 -2.94 -17.03 8.35
C LEU A 193 -2.41 -15.66 7.97
N GLU A 194 -1.13 -15.61 7.60
CA GLU A 194 -0.45 -14.41 7.11
C GLU A 194 0.40 -14.75 5.87
N THR A 195 0.46 -13.83 4.92
CA THR A 195 1.42 -13.85 3.80
C THR A 195 2.24 -12.57 3.81
N TYR A 196 3.49 -12.62 3.36
CA TYR A 196 4.36 -11.45 3.24
C TYR A 196 5.19 -11.54 1.95
N PHE A 197 5.18 -10.46 1.17
CA PHE A 197 6.01 -10.31 -0.02
C PHE A 197 6.26 -8.84 -0.37
N VAL A 198 7.15 -8.63 -1.33
CA VAL A 198 7.48 -7.30 -1.87
C VAL A 198 7.47 -7.34 -3.38
N ALA A 199 6.89 -6.33 -4.00
CA ALA A 199 6.92 -6.09 -5.43
C ALA A 199 7.47 -4.70 -5.76
N ASN A 200 8.00 -4.51 -6.97
CA ASN A 200 8.40 -3.20 -7.48
C ASN A 200 8.16 -3.09 -8.99
N ASP A 201 8.13 -1.86 -9.47
CA ASP A 201 7.78 -1.47 -10.85
C ASP A 201 8.99 -1.34 -11.79
N ALA A 202 10.15 -1.88 -11.40
CA ALA A 202 11.42 -1.65 -12.10
C ALA A 202 11.38 -1.99 -13.60
N GLN A 203 10.55 -2.99 -13.97
CA GLN A 203 10.44 -3.54 -15.31
C GLN A 203 9.56 -2.72 -16.24
N ASP A 204 8.80 -1.77 -15.74
CA ASP A 204 8.01 -0.86 -16.58
C ASP A 204 8.96 0.06 -17.36
N GLN A 205 8.98 -0.07 -18.68
CA GLN A 205 9.81 0.76 -19.56
C GLN A 205 8.97 1.73 -20.41
N GLU A 206 7.68 1.92 -20.12
CA GLU A 206 6.75 2.71 -20.93
C GLU A 206 7.37 4.09 -21.26
N TYR A 207 7.61 4.91 -20.24
CA TYR A 207 8.21 6.24 -20.35
C TYR A 207 9.74 6.25 -20.54
N LEU A 208 10.35 5.09 -20.80
CA LEU A 208 11.75 4.95 -21.21
C LEU A 208 11.88 4.67 -22.71
N GLU A 209 10.83 4.11 -23.32
CA GLU A 209 10.84 3.61 -24.69
C GLU A 209 9.89 4.36 -25.64
N LEU A 210 9.12 5.35 -25.14
CA LEU A 210 8.21 6.15 -25.96
C LEU A 210 8.90 6.76 -27.20
N PRO A 211 8.22 6.85 -28.35
CA PRO A 211 8.78 7.46 -29.56
C PRO A 211 8.95 8.99 -29.46
N ASP A 212 8.40 9.62 -28.42
CA ASP A 212 8.54 11.05 -28.18
C ASP A 212 9.95 11.41 -27.65
N ARG A 213 10.15 12.69 -27.33
CA ARG A 213 11.42 13.21 -26.78
C ARG A 213 11.47 13.24 -25.25
N VAL A 214 10.48 12.69 -24.54
CA VAL A 214 10.36 12.85 -23.08
C VAL A 214 10.65 11.52 -22.38
N ARG A 215 11.49 11.53 -21.35
CA ARG A 215 11.87 10.31 -20.61
C ARG A 215 11.87 10.54 -19.11
N TYR A 216 11.50 9.51 -18.36
CA TYR A 216 11.61 9.50 -16.90
C TYR A 216 12.49 8.36 -16.42
N TYR A 217 13.54 8.70 -15.68
CA TYR A 217 14.49 7.73 -15.11
C TYR A 217 14.43 7.78 -13.57
N PRO A 218 13.49 7.06 -12.92
CA PRO A 218 13.27 7.18 -11.47
C PRO A 218 14.54 6.91 -10.66
N ARG A 219 15.37 5.96 -11.13
CA ARG A 219 16.65 5.62 -10.49
C ARG A 219 17.77 5.66 -11.53
N GLY A 220 18.05 6.83 -12.10
CA GLY A 220 18.96 7.00 -13.25
C GLY A 220 20.40 6.43 -13.12
N ASN A 221 20.88 6.11 -11.92
CA ASN A 221 22.16 5.44 -11.68
C ASN A 221 22.05 3.91 -11.47
N LYS A 222 20.85 3.33 -11.58
CA LYS A 222 20.55 1.91 -11.42
C LYS A 222 20.12 1.30 -12.75
N LYS A 223 20.51 0.04 -12.92
CA LYS A 223 20.07 -0.80 -14.04
C LYS A 223 19.55 -2.11 -13.50
N ILE A 224 18.55 -2.67 -14.19
CA ILE A 224 18.05 -4.02 -13.93
C ILE A 224 19.22 -5.00 -14.13
N GLY A 225 19.37 -5.95 -13.21
CA GLY A 225 20.50 -6.89 -13.22
C GLY A 225 21.72 -6.46 -12.39
N LYS A 226 21.77 -5.25 -11.82
CA LYS A 226 22.94 -4.77 -11.04
C LYS A 226 23.00 -5.28 -9.61
N ILE A 227 21.86 -5.38 -8.93
CA ILE A 227 21.78 -5.89 -7.55
C ILE A 227 21.80 -7.43 -7.56
N ARG A 228 21.13 -8.02 -8.56
CA ARG A 228 21.06 -9.46 -8.80
C ARG A 228 21.18 -9.70 -10.30
N ASP A 229 22.14 -10.51 -10.74
CA ASP A 229 22.56 -10.60 -12.14
C ASP A 229 21.81 -11.65 -12.98
N ASN A 230 21.13 -12.59 -12.33
CA ASN A 230 20.33 -13.65 -12.94
C ASN A 230 18.84 -13.29 -13.10
N VAL A 231 18.53 -12.00 -13.24
CA VAL A 231 17.22 -11.55 -13.73
C VAL A 231 16.90 -12.18 -15.08
N THR A 232 15.64 -12.53 -15.29
CA THR A 232 15.15 -13.24 -16.48
C THR A 232 14.54 -12.27 -17.51
N ILE A 233 14.16 -11.07 -17.08
CA ILE A 233 13.61 -10.00 -17.93
C ILE A 233 14.32 -8.67 -17.68
N GLY A 234 14.31 -7.79 -18.69
CA GLY A 234 14.79 -6.41 -18.62
C GLY A 234 16.29 -6.24 -18.31
N LYS A 235 17.12 -7.28 -18.38
CA LYS A 235 18.54 -7.19 -18.02
C LYS A 235 19.26 -6.04 -18.74
N ASP A 236 20.03 -5.27 -17.98
CA ASP A 236 20.80 -4.08 -18.41
C ASP A 236 19.99 -2.84 -18.83
N ASN A 237 18.65 -2.93 -18.87
CA ASN A 237 17.77 -1.78 -19.01
C ASN A 237 17.88 -0.83 -17.80
N PRO A 238 17.60 0.46 -17.97
CA PRO A 238 17.42 1.38 -16.84
C PRO A 238 16.30 0.89 -15.92
N TRP A 239 16.36 1.26 -14.63
CA TRP A 239 15.22 1.09 -13.73
C TRP A 239 14.10 2.03 -14.16
N GLY A 240 12.92 1.48 -14.48
CA GLY A 240 11.77 2.25 -14.93
C GLY A 240 10.61 2.26 -13.93
N GLY A 241 9.38 2.44 -14.44
CA GLY A 241 8.19 2.73 -13.63
C GLY A 241 8.24 4.10 -12.95
N LEU A 242 7.48 4.25 -11.87
CA LEU A 242 7.56 5.40 -10.96
C LEU A 242 8.77 5.33 -10.01
N GLY A 243 9.33 4.13 -9.81
CA GLY A 243 10.34 3.86 -8.81
C GLY A 243 9.70 3.56 -7.47
N LEU A 244 8.74 2.64 -7.45
CA LEU A 244 7.96 2.25 -6.28
C LEU A 244 8.40 0.90 -5.75
N ARG A 245 8.33 0.74 -4.43
CA ARG A 245 8.38 -0.55 -3.73
C ARG A 245 7.09 -0.73 -2.97
N VAL A 246 6.40 -1.84 -3.20
CA VAL A 246 5.20 -2.23 -2.48
C VAL A 246 5.54 -3.42 -1.59
N GLU A 247 5.50 -3.21 -0.29
CA GLU A 247 5.45 -4.28 0.69
C GLU A 247 4.00 -4.63 0.98
N ALA A 248 3.64 -5.91 0.82
CA ALA A 248 2.27 -6.38 0.94
C ALA A 248 2.17 -7.51 1.97
N ARG A 249 1.17 -7.40 2.83
CA ARG A 249 0.78 -8.45 3.78
C ARG A 249 -0.70 -8.73 3.67
N GLY A 250 -1.06 -10.01 3.76
CA GLY A 250 -2.46 -10.44 3.83
C GLY A 250 -2.69 -11.19 5.14
N PHE A 251 -3.79 -10.89 5.83
CA PHE A 251 -4.13 -11.48 7.13
C PHE A 251 -5.54 -12.05 7.15
N GLN A 252 -5.68 -13.18 7.86
CA GLN A 252 -6.97 -13.76 8.21
C GLN A 252 -6.98 -14.21 9.67
N TRP A 253 -8.07 -13.88 10.36
CA TRP A 253 -8.42 -14.43 11.66
C TRP A 253 -9.72 -15.21 11.54
N ASN A 254 -9.83 -16.30 12.31
CA ASN A 254 -10.99 -17.17 12.34
C ASN A 254 -11.86 -16.95 13.60
N ASN A 255 -11.55 -15.93 14.40
CA ASN A 255 -12.39 -15.52 15.52
C ASN A 255 -13.76 -15.00 14.99
N PRO A 256 -14.85 -15.16 15.75
CA PRO A 256 -16.20 -14.82 15.27
C PRO A 256 -16.40 -13.39 14.77
N GLN A 257 -15.60 -12.43 15.23
CA GLN A 257 -15.70 -11.01 14.84
C GLN A 257 -15.02 -10.70 13.50
N ALA A 258 -13.99 -11.45 13.09
CA ALA A 258 -13.22 -11.16 11.87
C ALA A 258 -13.18 -12.33 10.86
N ARG A 259 -13.78 -13.48 11.18
CA ARG A 259 -13.78 -14.66 10.28
C ARG A 259 -14.46 -14.48 8.93
N ASP A 260 -15.22 -13.40 8.78
CA ASP A 260 -15.90 -13.00 7.55
C ASP A 260 -15.22 -11.76 6.89
N ALA A 261 -14.00 -11.42 7.31
CA ALA A 261 -13.17 -10.35 6.76
C ALA A 261 -11.78 -10.88 6.35
N ILE A 262 -11.12 -10.19 5.43
CA ILE A 262 -9.72 -10.41 5.05
C ILE A 262 -9.06 -9.04 4.98
N PHE A 263 -7.84 -8.94 5.49
CA PHE A 263 -7.13 -7.67 5.60
C PHE A 263 -5.91 -7.72 4.70
N TRP A 264 -5.69 -6.66 3.93
CA TRP A 264 -4.50 -6.47 3.14
C TRP A 264 -3.85 -5.15 3.53
N GLU A 265 -2.59 -5.22 3.91
CA GLU A 265 -1.77 -4.06 4.26
C GLU A 265 -0.76 -3.83 3.16
N TYR A 266 -0.67 -2.59 2.68
CA TYR A 266 0.28 -2.17 1.65
C TYR A 266 1.13 -1.01 2.18
N ASN A 267 2.43 -1.24 2.32
CA ASN A 267 3.40 -0.20 2.58
C ASN A 267 4.10 0.17 1.28
N ILE A 268 3.74 1.33 0.73
CA ILE A 268 4.18 1.82 -0.57
C ILE A 268 5.26 2.88 -0.36
N ALA A 269 6.48 2.60 -0.81
CA ALA A 269 7.61 3.50 -0.70
C ALA A 269 8.02 4.05 -2.07
N ASN A 270 8.23 5.36 -2.13
CA ASN A 270 8.98 5.99 -3.22
C ASN A 270 10.48 5.72 -3.02
N ILE A 271 11.04 4.89 -3.91
CA ILE A 271 12.48 4.56 -3.95
C ILE A 271 13.20 5.23 -5.13
N SER A 272 12.52 6.17 -5.81
CA SER A 272 13.10 7.01 -6.84
C SER A 272 14.06 8.05 -6.23
N ASN A 273 14.81 8.74 -7.09
CA ASN A 273 15.69 9.83 -6.68
C ASN A 273 14.95 11.18 -6.53
N TYR A 274 13.63 11.20 -6.71
CA TYR A 274 12.82 12.40 -6.83
C TYR A 274 11.59 12.31 -5.93
N ASP A 275 11.10 13.45 -5.46
CA ASP A 275 9.83 13.49 -4.74
C ASP A 275 8.67 13.44 -5.75
N LEU A 276 7.64 12.65 -5.44
CA LEU A 276 6.40 12.59 -6.20
C LEU A 276 5.36 13.46 -5.50
N THR A 277 4.97 14.57 -6.12
CA THR A 277 4.15 15.61 -5.49
C THR A 277 2.65 15.40 -5.65
N GLU A 278 2.23 14.62 -6.65
CA GLU A 278 0.84 14.28 -6.93
C GLU A 278 0.74 12.76 -7.05
N VAL A 279 0.24 12.12 -6.00
CA VAL A 279 0.11 10.68 -5.88
C VAL A 279 -1.32 10.33 -5.51
N ALA A 280 -1.85 9.28 -6.12
CA ALA A 280 -3.09 8.65 -5.73
C ALA A 280 -2.85 7.14 -5.61
N PHE A 281 -3.56 6.48 -4.71
CA PHE A 281 -3.57 5.04 -4.62
C PHE A 281 -5.02 4.56 -4.54
N GLY A 282 -5.25 3.30 -4.90
CA GLY A 282 -6.59 2.75 -4.95
C GLY A 282 -6.59 1.27 -5.27
N TYR A 283 -7.78 0.74 -5.50
CA TYR A 283 -7.95 -0.59 -6.04
C TYR A 283 -8.86 -0.57 -7.25
N TRP A 284 -8.52 -1.38 -8.24
CA TRP A 284 -9.45 -1.81 -9.27
C TRP A 284 -10.13 -3.08 -8.80
N VAL A 285 -11.46 -3.10 -8.67
CA VAL A 285 -12.21 -4.28 -8.24
C VAL A 285 -13.14 -4.73 -9.35
N ASP A 286 -12.93 -5.96 -9.80
CA ASP A 286 -13.80 -6.64 -10.74
C ASP A 286 -14.72 -7.61 -10.00
N ASN A 287 -15.99 -7.23 -9.87
CA ASN A 287 -16.96 -7.90 -9.02
C ASN A 287 -17.63 -9.06 -9.78
N ALA A 288 -17.80 -10.19 -9.10
CA ALA A 288 -18.47 -11.37 -9.64
C ALA A 288 -19.20 -12.13 -8.53
N ILE A 289 -20.07 -11.42 -7.82
CA ILE A 289 -20.80 -11.92 -6.66
C ILE A 289 -21.78 -12.97 -7.17
N GLY A 290 -21.67 -14.22 -6.71
CA GLY A 290 -22.57 -15.29 -7.15
C GLY A 290 -22.18 -15.96 -8.48
N ASN A 291 -21.51 -15.23 -9.38
CA ASN A 291 -21.03 -15.73 -10.69
C ASN A 291 -22.16 -16.38 -11.51
N ASP A 292 -23.33 -15.74 -11.55
CA ASP A 292 -24.52 -16.22 -12.24
C ASP A 292 -25.11 -15.25 -13.28
N GLY A 293 -24.47 -14.10 -13.51
CA GLY A 293 -24.96 -13.13 -14.49
C GLY A 293 -24.10 -11.86 -14.56
N ASN A 294 -24.69 -10.82 -15.16
CA ASN A 294 -24.23 -9.44 -15.05
C ASN A 294 -25.32 -8.66 -14.29
N ASP A 295 -25.52 -8.98 -13.02
CA ASP A 295 -26.51 -8.37 -12.14
C ASP A 295 -25.92 -7.92 -10.80
N GLU A 296 -24.60 -7.71 -10.76
CA GLU A 296 -23.92 -7.05 -9.66
C GLU A 296 -24.13 -5.54 -9.69
N LEU A 297 -24.51 -4.98 -8.54
CA LEU A 297 -24.48 -3.53 -8.30
C LEU A 297 -23.39 -3.19 -7.30
N ALA A 298 -22.89 -1.97 -7.38
CA ALA A 298 -21.97 -1.41 -6.40
C ALA A 298 -22.42 0.00 -5.97
N TYR A 299 -22.11 0.35 -4.73
CA TYR A 299 -22.35 1.67 -4.18
C TYR A 299 -21.25 2.04 -3.19
N PHE A 300 -20.92 3.34 -3.11
CA PHE A 300 -20.03 3.89 -2.09
C PHE A 300 -20.86 4.70 -1.09
N ASN A 301 -20.78 4.34 0.19
CA ASN A 301 -21.41 5.07 1.27
C ASN A 301 -20.37 5.93 1.98
N VAL A 302 -20.49 7.25 1.82
CA VAL A 302 -19.60 8.26 2.42
C VAL A 302 -19.62 8.20 3.95
N ASP A 303 -20.80 8.02 4.56
CA ASP A 303 -20.93 8.03 6.03
C ASP A 303 -20.34 6.78 6.69
N LEU A 304 -20.22 5.67 5.94
CA LEU A 304 -19.60 4.43 6.41
C LEU A 304 -18.15 4.28 5.94
N ASP A 305 -17.68 5.22 5.11
CA ASP A 305 -16.45 5.11 4.32
C ASP A 305 -16.22 3.71 3.71
N MET A 306 -17.26 3.19 3.05
CA MET A 306 -17.26 1.81 2.57
C MET A 306 -17.92 1.69 1.20
N SER A 307 -17.19 1.08 0.27
CA SER A 307 -17.73 0.57 -0.97
C SER A 307 -18.31 -0.81 -0.75
N TYR A 308 -19.46 -1.12 -1.31
CA TYR A 308 -20.01 -2.47 -1.27
C TYR A 308 -20.65 -2.88 -2.58
N SER A 309 -20.57 -4.19 -2.87
CA SER A 309 -21.17 -4.81 -4.04
C SER A 309 -22.02 -6.03 -3.65
N TRP A 310 -23.12 -6.22 -4.39
CA TRP A 310 -24.08 -7.30 -4.13
C TRP A 310 -24.74 -7.76 -5.43
N ASP A 311 -25.20 -9.00 -5.39
CA ASP A 311 -26.07 -9.57 -6.42
C ASP A 311 -27.52 -9.11 -6.20
N ILE A 312 -28.19 -8.61 -7.25
CA ILE A 312 -29.55 -8.02 -7.15
C ILE A 312 -30.57 -9.01 -6.60
N ASN A 313 -30.47 -10.27 -7.00
CA ASN A 313 -31.51 -11.27 -6.75
C ASN A 313 -31.22 -12.12 -5.48
N GLY A 314 -29.97 -12.09 -5.00
CA GLY A 314 -29.48 -12.79 -3.83
C GLY A 314 -29.13 -14.26 -4.06
N ILE A 315 -29.04 -14.72 -5.32
CA ILE A 315 -28.97 -16.14 -5.68
C ILE A 315 -27.85 -16.34 -6.69
N GLY A 316 -26.74 -16.91 -6.23
CA GLY A 316 -25.59 -17.22 -7.06
C GLY A 316 -25.69 -18.56 -7.79
N SER A 317 -24.56 -18.95 -8.37
CA SER A 317 -24.35 -20.22 -9.03
C SER A 317 -24.90 -21.41 -8.22
N GLY A 318 -25.68 -22.26 -8.88
CA GLY A 318 -26.28 -23.45 -8.26
C GLY A 318 -27.49 -23.18 -7.36
N GLY A 319 -28.01 -21.95 -7.33
CA GLY A 319 -29.16 -21.57 -6.49
C GLY A 319 -28.77 -21.28 -5.04
N LEU A 320 -27.48 -21.03 -4.77
CA LEU A 320 -26.94 -20.76 -3.45
C LEU A 320 -27.09 -19.28 -3.09
N PRO A 321 -27.31 -18.92 -1.82
CA PRO A 321 -27.41 -17.53 -1.42
C PRO A 321 -26.07 -16.79 -1.62
N THR A 322 -26.13 -15.57 -2.15
CA THR A 322 -24.96 -14.68 -2.23
C THR A 322 -24.77 -13.88 -0.95
N GLY A 323 -23.55 -13.36 -0.76
CA GLY A 323 -23.25 -12.34 0.25
C GLY A 323 -23.20 -10.94 -0.35
N THR A 324 -22.88 -9.96 0.50
CA THR A 324 -22.47 -8.61 0.10
C THR A 324 -20.99 -8.46 0.41
N MET A 325 -20.20 -8.02 -0.56
CA MET A 325 -18.78 -7.74 -0.37
C MET A 325 -18.61 -6.27 -0.02
N GLY A 326 -17.87 -5.96 1.05
CA GLY A 326 -17.51 -4.60 1.44
C GLY A 326 -16.01 -4.37 1.29
N PHE A 327 -15.62 -3.17 0.90
CA PHE A 327 -14.26 -2.65 0.86
C PHE A 327 -14.22 -1.33 1.63
N ALA A 328 -13.38 -1.28 2.66
CA ALA A 328 -13.13 -0.10 3.45
C ALA A 328 -11.63 0.06 3.63
N TYR A 329 -11.15 1.30 3.64
CA TYR A 329 -9.84 1.60 4.17
C TYR A 329 -9.97 1.66 5.69
N LEU A 330 -9.11 0.92 6.38
CA LEU A 330 -8.99 1.05 7.84
C LEU A 330 -7.99 2.16 8.17
N GLU A 331 -6.98 2.30 7.33
CA GLU A 331 -5.99 3.36 7.38
C GLU A 331 -5.70 3.80 5.93
N SER A 332 -5.57 5.11 5.74
CA SER A 332 -5.17 5.71 4.47
C SER A 332 -4.29 6.96 4.70
N PRO A 333 -3.41 7.32 3.76
CA PRO A 333 -2.82 8.64 3.71
C PRO A 333 -3.90 9.73 3.65
N GLY A 334 -3.80 10.74 4.53
CA GLY A 334 -4.65 11.93 4.50
C GLY A 334 -4.07 13.08 3.67
N MET A 335 -4.90 14.05 3.29
CA MET A 335 -4.44 15.28 2.61
C MET A 335 -4.13 16.39 3.61
N ALA A 336 -2.99 16.28 4.28
CA ALA A 336 -2.58 17.11 5.43
C ALA A 336 -2.51 18.65 5.23
N TYR A 337 -2.66 19.16 4.01
CA TYR A 337 -2.29 20.54 3.67
C TYR A 337 -3.39 21.34 2.95
N ASP A 338 -4.62 20.83 2.89
CA ASP A 338 -5.73 21.52 2.22
C ASP A 338 -6.70 22.23 3.18
N ASP A 339 -6.41 22.16 4.50
CA ASP A 339 -7.22 22.71 5.60
C ASP A 339 -8.69 22.22 5.57
N LYS A 340 -8.93 20.99 5.11
CA LYS A 340 -10.26 20.35 5.12
C LYS A 340 -10.25 19.05 5.90
N ASP A 341 -11.40 18.81 6.51
CA ASP A 341 -11.87 17.54 7.05
C ASP A 341 -12.31 16.66 5.86
N ASN A 342 -11.40 15.80 5.38
CA ASN A 342 -11.57 15.02 4.14
C ASN A 342 -12.28 13.70 4.36
N ASP A 343 -12.14 13.09 5.53
CA ASP A 343 -12.83 11.88 5.95
C ASP A 343 -14.09 12.15 6.82
N ASN A 344 -14.36 13.43 7.11
CA ASN A 344 -15.56 13.89 7.80
C ASN A 344 -15.63 13.42 9.27
N ASP A 345 -14.47 13.16 9.88
CA ASP A 345 -14.32 12.78 11.29
C ASP A 345 -14.41 13.97 12.26
N GLY A 346 -14.39 15.22 11.75
CA GLY A 346 -14.44 16.44 12.56
C GLY A 346 -13.08 17.01 12.95
N ILE A 347 -11.99 16.48 12.41
CA ILE A 347 -10.61 16.97 12.50
C ILE A 347 -10.22 17.57 11.13
N ILE A 348 -9.41 18.64 11.14
CA ILE A 348 -8.88 19.25 9.89
C ILE A 348 -7.45 18.80 9.62
N ASN A 349 -6.73 18.40 10.66
CA ASN A 349 -5.36 17.95 10.53
C ASN A 349 -5.33 16.50 10.02
N GLU A 350 -5.18 16.32 8.71
CA GLU A 350 -5.16 15.00 8.07
C GLU A 350 -3.75 14.37 8.03
N LYS A 351 -2.87 14.80 8.94
CA LYS A 351 -1.45 14.42 8.89
C LYS A 351 -1.20 13.10 9.60
N ARG A 352 -0.79 12.08 8.84
CA ARG A 352 -0.57 10.71 9.36
C ARG A 352 0.88 10.38 9.79
N ASP A 353 1.79 11.35 9.80
CA ASP A 353 3.19 11.17 10.24
C ASP A 353 3.59 12.10 11.40
N ASN A 354 2.60 12.43 12.25
CA ASN A 354 2.84 13.19 13.48
C ASN A 354 3.70 12.38 14.46
N VAL A 355 4.48 13.10 15.27
CA VAL A 355 5.24 12.51 16.36
C VAL A 355 4.71 13.12 17.63
N ALA A 356 4.30 12.30 18.58
CA ALA A 356 3.81 12.77 19.86
C ALA A 356 4.89 13.58 20.59
N THR A 357 4.55 14.81 20.96
CA THR A 357 5.45 15.73 21.67
C THR A 357 4.88 16.22 22.99
N THR A 358 3.57 16.46 23.06
CA THR A 358 2.94 17.06 24.25
C THR A 358 1.53 16.54 24.45
N LYS A 359 1.11 16.44 25.72
CA LYS A 359 -0.29 16.23 26.07
C LYS A 359 -1.10 17.51 25.87
N VAL A 360 -2.26 17.39 25.24
CA VAL A 360 -3.20 18.47 24.93
C VAL A 360 -4.55 18.22 25.59
N GLY A 361 -5.36 19.27 25.74
CA GLY A 361 -6.65 19.17 26.42
C GLY A 361 -7.68 18.34 25.63
N PRO A 362 -8.78 17.91 26.27
CA PRO A 362 -9.74 16.96 25.68
C PRO A 362 -10.42 17.37 24.37
N THR A 363 -10.36 18.65 23.99
CA THR A 363 -10.97 19.17 22.76
C THR A 363 -9.97 19.85 21.84
N ASP A 364 -8.69 19.83 22.18
CA ASP A 364 -7.65 20.41 21.33
C ASP A 364 -7.51 19.54 20.06
N GLY A 365 -7.27 20.16 18.90
CA GLY A 365 -7.23 19.45 17.60
C GLY A 365 -8.59 19.17 16.95
N ILE A 366 -9.67 19.10 17.74
CA ILE A 366 -11.03 18.83 17.24
C ILE A 366 -11.66 20.11 16.67
N TYR A 367 -12.01 20.10 15.38
CA TYR A 367 -12.63 21.25 14.71
C TYR A 367 -14.16 21.26 14.85
N ASP A 368 -14.81 20.10 14.64
CA ASP A 368 -16.26 19.91 14.81
C ASP A 368 -16.54 18.80 15.84
N ILE A 369 -16.80 19.22 17.08
CA ILE A 369 -17.03 18.31 18.20
C ILE A 369 -18.21 17.36 17.98
N ASN A 370 -19.27 17.77 17.26
CA ASN A 370 -20.44 16.91 17.09
C ASN A 370 -20.15 15.81 16.07
N LYS A 371 -19.39 16.13 15.02
CA LYS A 371 -18.93 15.12 14.06
C LYS A 371 -17.97 14.14 14.73
N PHE A 372 -16.98 14.64 15.46
CA PHE A 372 -16.02 13.81 16.18
C PHE A 372 -16.68 12.79 17.10
N LEU A 373 -17.57 13.27 17.98
CA LEU A 373 -18.33 12.39 18.88
C LEU A 373 -19.17 11.36 18.12
N SER A 374 -19.79 11.76 16.99
CA SER A 374 -20.58 10.85 16.16
C SER A 374 -19.73 9.81 15.42
N PHE A 375 -18.56 10.21 14.91
CA PHE A 375 -17.68 9.38 14.09
C PHE A 375 -17.03 8.29 14.94
N TYR A 376 -16.37 8.70 16.02
CA TYR A 376 -15.71 7.79 16.97
C TYR A 376 -16.66 7.13 17.97
N LYS A 377 -17.96 7.47 17.91
CA LYS A 377 -19.02 6.94 18.78
C LYS A 377 -18.73 7.18 20.27
N LEU A 378 -18.29 8.40 20.56
CA LEU A 378 -17.95 8.88 21.90
C LEU A 378 -19.05 9.79 22.43
N GLU A 379 -19.17 9.86 23.76
CA GLU A 379 -19.90 10.91 24.44
C GLU A 379 -18.93 12.01 24.90
N GLN A 380 -19.43 13.22 25.15
CA GLN A 380 -18.56 14.33 25.60
C GLN A 380 -17.81 14.01 26.91
N SER A 381 -18.35 13.12 27.74
CA SER A 381 -17.71 12.64 28.97
C SER A 381 -16.51 11.72 28.73
N ASP A 382 -16.38 11.17 27.54
CA ASP A 382 -15.35 10.20 27.19
C ASP A 382 -14.06 10.88 26.72
N LEU A 383 -14.13 12.18 26.40
CA LEU A 383 -12.97 12.97 25.97
C LEU A 383 -11.97 13.18 27.11
N VAL A 384 -10.70 12.94 26.83
CA VAL A 384 -9.60 12.95 27.79
C VAL A 384 -8.39 13.72 27.28
N GLU A 385 -7.47 14.03 28.19
CA GLU A 385 -6.15 14.53 27.83
C GLU A 385 -5.40 13.48 27.01
N HIS A 386 -5.04 13.82 25.78
CA HIS A 386 -4.45 12.92 24.80
C HIS A 386 -3.14 13.51 24.26
N TRP A 387 -2.35 12.70 23.55
CA TRP A 387 -1.15 13.22 22.90
C TRP A 387 -1.52 14.01 21.65
N ASP A 388 -0.72 15.02 21.29
CA ASP A 388 -0.91 15.81 20.06
C ASP A 388 -0.85 15.02 18.74
N ALA A 389 -0.45 13.75 18.79
CA ALA A 389 -0.45 12.82 17.65
C ALA A 389 -1.50 11.69 17.77
N ASP A 390 -2.29 11.68 18.84
CA ASP A 390 -3.34 10.71 19.19
C ASP A 390 -4.70 11.37 18.93
N GLU A 391 -5.07 11.40 17.66
CA GLU A 391 -6.16 12.25 17.15
C GLU A 391 -7.54 11.78 17.61
N ASP A 392 -7.73 10.47 17.81
CA ASP A 392 -8.98 9.85 18.27
C ASP A 392 -9.02 9.56 19.78
N GLN A 393 -7.93 9.87 20.50
CA GLN A 393 -7.80 9.75 21.96
C GLN A 393 -7.86 8.31 22.48
N ASP A 394 -7.49 7.34 21.66
CA ASP A 394 -7.55 5.93 22.01
C ASP A 394 -6.20 5.32 22.41
N TRP A 395 -5.10 6.07 22.27
CA TRP A 395 -3.75 5.56 22.52
C TRP A 395 -3.53 5.08 23.96
N GLN A 396 -3.14 3.81 24.10
CA GLN A 396 -2.77 3.18 25.36
C GLN A 396 -1.25 2.96 25.41
N ASP A 397 -0.60 3.69 26.32
CA ASP A 397 0.82 3.51 26.58
C ASP A 397 1.13 2.10 27.09
N GLY A 398 2.32 1.61 26.75
CA GLY A 398 2.80 0.32 27.20
C GLY A 398 3.09 0.30 28.71
N GLU A 399 3.07 -0.90 29.28
CA GLU A 399 3.42 -1.14 30.68
C GLU A 399 4.90 -1.56 30.78
N ASP A 400 5.82 -0.61 30.92
CA ASP A 400 7.21 -0.89 31.31
C ASP A 400 7.28 -1.17 32.82
N LEU A 401 6.87 -2.38 33.22
CA LEU A 401 6.75 -2.79 34.61
C LEU A 401 8.08 -2.74 35.37
N ASN A 402 9.19 -2.89 34.66
CA ASN A 402 10.53 -2.93 35.24
C ASN A 402 11.30 -1.60 35.10
N ASN A 403 10.77 -0.67 34.30
CA ASN A 403 11.22 0.69 34.09
C ASN A 403 12.64 0.78 33.49
N ASP A 404 13.03 -0.20 32.67
CA ASP A 404 14.32 -0.26 31.96
C ASP A 404 14.33 0.41 30.59
N GLY A 405 13.17 0.93 30.15
CA GLY A 405 12.99 1.59 28.86
C GLY A 405 12.97 0.62 27.68
N VAL A 406 12.77 -0.67 27.92
CA VAL A 406 12.67 -1.71 26.89
C VAL A 406 11.50 -2.64 27.21
N TYR A 407 10.44 -2.59 26.40
CA TYR A 407 9.32 -3.52 26.54
C TYR A 407 9.79 -4.96 26.40
N GLN A 408 9.57 -5.73 27.46
CA GLN A 408 9.86 -7.15 27.50
C GLN A 408 8.71 -7.94 26.86
N ILE A 409 8.99 -9.17 26.45
CA ILE A 409 7.96 -10.07 25.87
C ILE A 409 6.78 -10.36 26.83
N THR A 410 6.96 -10.08 28.12
CA THR A 410 5.94 -10.25 29.16
C THR A 410 5.17 -8.97 29.49
N GLU A 411 5.55 -7.84 28.90
CA GLU A 411 4.96 -6.53 29.14
C GLU A 411 3.96 -6.21 28.02
N PHE A 412 2.93 -5.43 28.35
CA PHE A 412 2.07 -4.84 27.33
C PHE A 412 2.88 -3.73 26.66
N PHE A 413 3.12 -3.84 25.36
CA PHE A 413 3.98 -2.89 24.63
C PHE A 413 3.23 -1.62 24.18
N GLY A 414 1.95 -1.48 24.56
CA GLY A 414 1.07 -0.45 24.01
C GLY A 414 0.37 -0.94 22.74
N ASP A 415 -0.51 -0.11 22.21
CA ASP A 415 -1.19 -0.32 20.93
C ASP A 415 -0.60 0.47 19.74
N ASP A 416 0.51 1.19 19.94
CA ASP A 416 1.28 1.91 18.90
C ASP A 416 2.70 1.33 18.68
#